data_AF-A0A8S4PCN7-F1
#
_entry.id   AF-A0A8S4PCN7-F1
#
_cell.length_a   1.000
_cell.length_b   1.000
_cell.length_c   1.000
_cell.angle_alpha   90.00
_cell.angle_beta   90.00
_cell.angle_gamma   90.00
#
_symmetry.space_group_name_H-M   'P 1'
#
loop_
_entity.id
_entity.type
_entity.pdbx_description
1 polymer ?
#
loop_
_entity_poly.entity_id
_entity_poly.type
_entity_poly.pdbx_seq_one_letter_code
_entity_poly.pdbx_strand_id
1 'polypeptide(L)'
;MIKHFAIDGNNREVNNNWDRWHCLHRCRTATFGCKSIEYRESDGRCQLSDKSRVDINPSLWNNYTEAYDFYERADCNESDSSVVRHVNITGSKYGMLVYDLPIQADNVHIEEAETGLYFAENSSGNSMTFRDSRISQTSENGILIKSLALRYLDMTGSVVDRAGQRGIHMEKNGLRLIVNNGTITRSTYYGIQAAYATFVLLDGVTFDSNYHHGAYFQYPLNISFTNCVFMKTDRENRYAVYIESMGSNYGASQSQITMTIKNSVFEQNSRHAIKVTTHYHNVNMFINIHNNLFRNNSDTLMDLDFYKGIDVLIEDNTIEYNSGSSNLIDLHPIYNRYDNRRVKSEVHIVGNEFLRNEGLTMVYLHPDNIANNRGTLTDNAFTDNVASQGIIRTTSGNYSMHYNILENPSSVYELYVAYDGDNIINATYNWWGSAVEAYADERIFDKEDAFNAAEVVYIPMLSGKVFTCFAVNNCSNHGECVRPDRCRCVDGWQGPTCNQVSCKQVSDCYGNGNCVGPNVCECTGGWTGETCADATCYNVN
;
A
#
# COMPACT_ATOMS: atom_id res chain seq x y z
N MET A 1 -28.75 18.90 1.29
CA MET A 1 -29.98 19.72 1.28
C MET A 1 -31.15 18.87 0.78
N ILE A 2 -32.11 18.51 1.63
CA ILE A 2 -33.29 17.64 1.33
C ILE A 2 -34.48 18.43 0.74
N LYS A 3 -34.79 18.28 -0.55
CA LYS A 3 -36.02 18.82 -1.17
C LYS A 3 -37.03 17.68 -1.39
N HIS A 4 -38.06 17.61 -0.54
CA HIS A 4 -39.34 16.98 -0.87
C HIS A 4 -40.38 18.10 -0.79
N PHE A 5 -41.45 18.04 -1.61
CA PHE A 5 -42.50 19.07 -1.71
C PHE A 5 -43.85 18.49 -1.23
N ALA A 6 -44.63 19.27 -0.49
CA ALA A 6 -46.01 18.98 -0.14
C ALA A 6 -46.90 19.31 -1.34
N ILE A 7 -48.07 18.72 -1.36
CA ILE A 7 -48.99 18.86 -2.49
C ILE A 7 -50.07 19.85 -2.10
N ASP A 8 -50.04 21.00 -2.76
CA ASP A 8 -50.95 22.11 -2.48
C ASP A 8 -52.42 21.64 -2.49
N GLY A 9 -53.17 22.05 -1.48
CA GLY A 9 -54.55 21.59 -1.21
C GLY A 9 -54.70 20.29 -0.41
N ASN A 10 -53.63 19.56 -0.07
CA ASN A 10 -53.68 18.34 0.78
C ASN A 10 -52.81 18.45 2.05
N ASN A 11 -52.51 19.67 2.48
CA ASN A 11 -51.70 19.92 3.66
C ASN A 11 -52.49 19.70 4.96
N ARG A 12 -51.94 18.91 5.86
CA ARG A 12 -52.47 18.62 7.20
C ARG A 12 -51.96 19.58 8.26
N GLU A 13 -50.75 20.09 8.10
CA GLU A 13 -50.12 21.03 9.04
C GLU A 13 -49.28 22.06 8.28
N VAL A 14 -49.35 23.32 8.70
CA VAL A 14 -48.56 24.42 8.11
C VAL A 14 -47.97 25.25 9.24
N ASN A 15 -46.68 25.53 9.17
CA ASN A 15 -45.94 26.33 10.15
C ASN A 15 -44.97 27.28 9.43
N ASN A 16 -44.88 28.55 9.83
CA ASN A 16 -44.01 29.53 9.16
C ASN A 16 -42.72 29.87 9.95
N ASN A 17 -42.47 29.18 11.07
CA ASN A 17 -41.37 29.50 11.99
C ASN A 17 -40.44 28.31 12.24
N TRP A 18 -40.49 27.28 11.40
CA TRP A 18 -39.60 26.14 11.52
C TRP A 18 -38.43 26.29 10.58
N ASP A 19 -37.24 25.93 11.04
CA ASP A 19 -36.17 25.61 10.11
C ASP A 19 -36.48 24.25 9.43
N ARG A 20 -35.67 23.93 8.42
CA ARG A 20 -35.81 22.67 7.67
C ARG A 20 -35.78 21.44 8.59
N TRP A 21 -34.98 21.47 9.64
CA TRP A 21 -34.81 20.33 10.54
C TRP A 21 -36.06 20.08 11.38
N HIS A 22 -36.62 21.14 11.97
CA HIS A 22 -37.87 21.09 12.73
C HIS A 22 -39.04 20.65 11.85
N CYS A 23 -39.09 21.12 10.60
CA CYS A 23 -40.08 20.70 9.61
C CYS A 23 -40.04 19.18 9.35
N LEU A 24 -38.83 18.63 9.15
CA LEU A 24 -38.61 17.19 8.95
C LEU A 24 -38.95 16.39 10.21
N HIS A 25 -38.50 16.86 11.38
CA HIS A 25 -38.74 16.19 12.65
C HIS A 25 -40.24 16.11 12.98
N ARG A 26 -40.99 17.18 12.68
CA ARG A 26 -42.45 17.18 12.86
C ARG A 26 -43.14 16.17 11.95
N CYS A 27 -42.76 16.07 10.69
CA CYS A 27 -43.34 15.08 9.78
C CYS A 27 -43.17 13.66 10.33
N ARG A 28 -41.99 13.32 10.84
CA ARG A 28 -41.70 11.99 11.42
C ARG A 28 -42.53 11.66 12.65
N THR A 29 -42.88 12.68 13.43
CA THR A 29 -43.61 12.51 14.70
C THR A 29 -45.10 12.81 14.57
N ALA A 30 -45.58 13.15 13.37
CA ALA A 30 -46.96 13.48 13.11
C ALA A 30 -47.86 12.25 13.23
N THR A 31 -48.85 12.30 14.12
CA THR A 31 -49.81 11.22 14.35
C THR A 31 -50.74 10.96 13.17
N PHE A 32 -50.83 11.89 12.21
CA PHE A 32 -51.61 11.74 10.98
C PHE A 32 -50.88 10.94 9.88
N GLY A 33 -49.67 10.42 10.15
CA GLY A 33 -48.91 9.64 9.17
C GLY A 33 -48.41 10.49 8.01
N CYS A 34 -47.64 11.54 8.31
CA CYS A 34 -47.08 12.43 7.30
C CYS A 34 -46.23 11.66 6.28
N LYS A 35 -46.50 11.89 5.00
CA LYS A 35 -45.83 11.26 3.86
C LYS A 35 -45.04 12.24 2.99
N SER A 36 -45.31 13.55 3.09
CA SER A 36 -44.57 14.58 2.33
C SER A 36 -44.52 15.92 3.08
N ILE A 37 -43.51 16.73 2.77
CA ILE A 37 -43.30 18.08 3.33
C ILE A 37 -43.03 19.08 2.21
N GLU A 38 -43.38 20.36 2.36
CA GLU A 38 -42.90 21.48 1.54
C GLU A 38 -42.17 22.45 2.45
N TYR A 39 -40.92 22.76 2.15
CA TYR A 39 -40.17 23.76 2.91
C TYR A 39 -39.71 24.89 2.00
N ARG A 40 -40.16 26.11 2.29
CA ARG A 40 -39.76 27.32 1.60
C ARG A 40 -38.79 28.12 2.45
N GLU A 41 -37.53 28.14 2.01
CA GLU A 41 -36.42 28.72 2.75
C GLU A 41 -36.49 30.25 2.84
N SER A 42 -37.18 30.91 1.90
CA SER A 42 -37.31 32.38 1.89
C SER A 42 -38.14 32.95 3.04
N ASP A 43 -39.03 32.16 3.65
CA ASP A 43 -39.92 32.61 4.72
C ASP A 43 -40.17 31.57 5.82
N GLY A 44 -39.36 30.51 5.89
CA GLY A 44 -39.48 29.47 6.93
C GLY A 44 -40.79 28.67 6.87
N ARG A 45 -41.52 28.74 5.75
CA ARG A 45 -42.79 28.04 5.58
C ARG A 45 -42.56 26.56 5.38
N CYS A 46 -43.04 25.78 6.34
CA CYS A 46 -43.13 24.33 6.34
C CYS A 46 -44.60 23.90 6.18
N GLN A 47 -44.88 23.02 5.22
CA GLN A 47 -46.19 22.39 5.03
C GLN A 47 -46.04 20.88 5.06
N LEU A 48 -46.93 20.15 5.74
CA LEU A 48 -46.88 18.71 5.93
C LEU A 48 -48.15 18.07 5.38
N SER A 49 -48.06 16.90 4.72
CA SER A 49 -49.21 16.18 4.15
C SER A 49 -49.16 14.68 4.47
N ASP A 50 -50.32 14.04 4.66
CA ASP A 50 -50.50 12.58 4.75
C ASP A 50 -50.58 11.89 3.37
N LYS A 51 -50.38 12.66 2.29
CA LYS A 51 -50.37 12.20 0.91
C LYS A 51 -48.99 12.38 0.29
N SER A 52 -48.58 11.40 -0.50
CA SER A 52 -47.40 11.43 -1.35
C SER A 52 -47.80 11.57 -2.81
N ARG A 53 -46.83 11.73 -3.72
CA ARG A 53 -47.09 11.83 -5.17
C ARG A 53 -47.91 10.66 -5.72
N VAL A 54 -47.72 9.44 -5.20
CA VAL A 54 -48.46 8.24 -5.64
C VAL A 54 -49.90 8.21 -5.11
N ASP A 55 -50.23 9.01 -4.10
CA ASP A 55 -51.57 9.07 -3.51
C ASP A 55 -52.50 10.06 -4.25
N ILE A 56 -52.02 10.80 -5.26
CA ILE A 56 -52.76 11.90 -5.90
C ILE A 56 -52.83 11.74 -7.42
N ASN A 57 -53.99 12.04 -8.01
CA ASN A 57 -54.23 11.91 -9.46
C ASN A 57 -53.29 12.84 -10.26
N PRO A 58 -52.55 12.33 -11.28
CA PRO A 58 -51.67 13.13 -12.12
C PRO A 58 -52.33 14.34 -12.82
N SER A 59 -53.65 14.33 -13.00
CA SER A 59 -54.39 15.44 -13.62
C SER A 59 -54.52 16.69 -12.75
N LEU A 60 -54.10 16.65 -11.48
CA LEU A 60 -54.12 17.78 -10.54
C LEU A 60 -52.75 18.50 -10.47
N TRP A 61 -51.80 18.15 -11.34
CA TRP A 61 -50.50 18.82 -11.41
C TRP A 61 -50.66 20.17 -12.14
N ASN A 62 -50.53 21.29 -11.43
CA ASN A 62 -50.55 22.60 -12.07
C ASN A 62 -49.30 22.78 -12.97
N ASN A 63 -49.54 23.20 -14.22
CA ASN A 63 -48.56 23.47 -15.27
C ASN A 63 -47.71 24.73 -15.01
N TYR A 64 -46.89 24.74 -13.96
CA TYR A 64 -45.80 25.72 -13.87
C TYR A 64 -44.46 25.03 -14.15
N THR A 65 -44.04 25.17 -15.40
CA THR A 65 -42.70 24.90 -15.91
C THR A 65 -41.73 25.94 -15.36
N GLU A 66 -40.88 25.58 -14.40
CA GLU A 66 -39.50 26.10 -14.24
C GLU A 66 -38.74 25.34 -13.12
N ALA A 67 -37.68 24.62 -13.54
CA ALA A 67 -36.42 24.28 -12.85
C ALA A 67 -36.37 23.54 -11.46
N TYR A 68 -35.88 22.29 -11.53
CA TYR A 68 -35.11 21.47 -10.56
C TYR A 68 -35.76 20.73 -9.36
N ASP A 69 -35.47 19.41 -9.37
CA ASP A 69 -35.32 18.40 -8.30
C ASP A 69 -36.48 17.41 -8.07
N PHE A 70 -36.39 16.31 -8.82
CA PHE A 70 -37.04 15.01 -8.58
C PHE A 70 -36.14 14.15 -7.68
N TYR A 71 -36.59 13.80 -6.46
CA TYR A 71 -36.02 12.68 -5.69
C TYR A 71 -37.09 11.98 -4.85
N GLU A 72 -37.12 10.66 -4.98
CA GLU A 72 -38.00 9.72 -4.27
C GLU A 72 -37.12 8.89 -3.31
N ARG A 73 -37.59 8.76 -2.06
CA ARG A 73 -37.04 7.99 -0.92
C ARG A 73 -35.69 8.41 -0.31
N ALA A 74 -35.81 9.11 0.82
CA ALA A 74 -34.84 9.11 1.92
C ALA A 74 -35.54 8.58 3.18
N ASP A 75 -35.16 7.38 3.62
CA ASP A 75 -35.15 6.98 5.02
C ASP A 75 -33.68 6.60 5.32
N CYS A 76 -32.87 7.52 5.84
CA CYS A 76 -32.59 7.73 7.27
C CYS A 76 -31.67 6.64 7.88
N ASN A 77 -30.35 6.89 7.87
CA ASN A 77 -29.42 6.82 9.02
C ASN A 77 -28.00 6.36 8.62
N GLU A 78 -26.98 7.16 8.97
CA GLU A 78 -25.61 6.64 9.26
C GLU A 78 -25.59 5.71 10.50
N SER A 79 -26.76 5.44 11.10
CA SER A 79 -27.02 4.53 12.21
C SER A 79 -27.94 3.32 11.91
N ASP A 80 -28.45 3.13 10.69
CA ASP A 80 -29.17 1.90 10.29
C ASP A 80 -28.47 1.28 9.08
N SER A 81 -27.19 0.92 9.25
CA SER A 81 -26.58 -0.03 8.34
C SER A 81 -27.43 -1.30 8.34
N SER A 82 -27.82 -1.80 7.17
CA SER A 82 -28.41 -3.12 7.11
C SER A 82 -27.39 -4.12 7.65
N VAL A 83 -27.75 -4.83 8.71
CA VAL A 83 -26.84 -5.72 9.43
C VAL A 83 -27.10 -7.16 9.01
N VAL A 84 -26.05 -7.86 8.61
CA VAL A 84 -26.06 -9.29 8.31
C VAL A 84 -25.02 -9.95 9.21
N ARG A 85 -25.44 -10.86 10.09
CA ARG A 85 -24.52 -11.54 11.01
C ARG A 85 -24.78 -13.03 11.07
N HIS A 86 -23.69 -13.80 11.11
CA HIS A 86 -23.72 -15.23 11.42
C HIS A 86 -24.58 -16.00 10.40
N VAL A 87 -24.39 -15.67 9.11
CA VAL A 87 -25.16 -16.23 8.00
C VAL A 87 -24.24 -17.09 7.15
N ASN A 88 -24.72 -18.28 6.78
CA ASN A 88 -24.10 -19.14 5.78
C ASN A 88 -24.92 -19.13 4.50
N ILE A 89 -24.27 -18.87 3.37
CA ILE A 89 -24.89 -18.79 2.04
C ILE A 89 -24.13 -19.74 1.12
N THR A 90 -24.83 -20.69 0.49
CA THR A 90 -24.21 -21.74 -0.31
C THR A 90 -24.91 -21.96 -1.64
N GLY A 91 -24.16 -22.23 -2.71
CA GLY A 91 -24.71 -22.68 -4.00
C GLY A 91 -25.58 -21.63 -4.73
N SER A 92 -25.32 -20.35 -4.48
CA SER A 92 -26.08 -19.22 -5.02
C SER A 92 -25.39 -18.59 -6.24
N LYS A 93 -26.16 -18.00 -7.16
CA LYS A 93 -25.55 -17.15 -8.21
C LYS A 93 -24.74 -15.98 -7.61
N TYR A 94 -25.35 -15.25 -6.67
CA TYR A 94 -24.66 -14.23 -5.89
C TYR A 94 -24.84 -14.57 -4.42
N GLY A 95 -23.76 -14.65 -3.65
CA GLY A 95 -23.85 -14.83 -2.20
C GLY A 95 -24.57 -13.65 -1.57
N MET A 96 -24.11 -12.43 -1.88
CA MET A 96 -24.85 -11.21 -1.62
C MET A 96 -24.82 -10.30 -2.86
N LEU A 97 -26.02 -9.93 -3.33
CA LEU A 97 -26.22 -8.92 -4.36
C LEU A 97 -26.57 -7.59 -3.68
N VAL A 98 -25.67 -6.62 -3.77
CA VAL A 98 -25.74 -5.35 -3.03
C VAL A 98 -26.21 -4.22 -3.93
N TYR A 99 -27.39 -3.67 -3.63
CA TYR A 99 -27.95 -2.47 -4.26
C TYR A 99 -28.01 -1.27 -3.32
N ASP A 100 -28.32 -1.44 -2.04
CA ASP A 100 -28.46 -0.31 -1.11
C ASP A 100 -27.44 -0.41 0.02
N LEU A 101 -26.73 0.69 0.26
CA LEU A 101 -25.69 0.85 1.29
C LEU A 101 -26.12 1.95 2.28
N PRO A 102 -25.65 1.94 3.55
CA PRO A 102 -24.56 1.12 4.09
C PRO A 102 -24.96 -0.28 4.56
N ILE A 103 -24.02 -1.24 4.48
CA ILE A 103 -24.18 -2.60 4.98
C ILE A 103 -23.07 -2.94 5.99
N GLN A 104 -23.45 -3.58 7.09
CA GLN A 104 -22.53 -4.24 8.02
C GLN A 104 -22.72 -5.76 7.92
N ALA A 105 -21.68 -6.46 7.49
CA ALA A 105 -21.67 -7.91 7.43
C ALA A 105 -20.57 -8.44 8.34
N ASP A 106 -20.93 -9.14 9.42
CA ASP A 106 -19.97 -9.70 10.37
C ASP A 106 -20.17 -11.21 10.48
N ASN A 107 -19.09 -11.99 10.38
CA ASN A 107 -19.14 -13.46 10.44
C ASN A 107 -20.16 -14.06 9.45
N VAL A 108 -20.04 -13.67 8.18
CA VAL A 108 -20.82 -14.20 7.05
C VAL A 108 -19.94 -15.17 6.26
N HIS A 109 -20.45 -16.37 6.00
CA HIS A 109 -19.76 -17.40 5.22
C HIS A 109 -20.48 -17.65 3.90
N ILE A 110 -19.79 -17.38 2.80
CA ILE A 110 -20.30 -17.57 1.44
C ILE A 110 -19.46 -18.66 0.79
N GLU A 111 -20.08 -19.75 0.35
CA GLU A 111 -19.40 -20.89 -0.24
C GLU A 111 -20.09 -21.34 -1.55
N GLU A 112 -19.30 -21.78 -2.54
CA GLU A 112 -19.83 -22.33 -3.80
C GLU A 112 -20.76 -21.37 -4.58
N ALA A 113 -20.62 -20.06 -4.36
CA ALA A 113 -21.36 -19.07 -5.12
C ALA A 113 -20.72 -18.82 -6.50
N GLU A 114 -21.47 -18.36 -7.50
CA GLU A 114 -20.84 -17.91 -8.76
C GLU A 114 -20.00 -16.66 -8.51
N THR A 115 -20.57 -15.64 -7.87
CA THR A 115 -19.82 -14.53 -7.26
C THR A 115 -20.20 -14.39 -5.80
N GLY A 116 -19.21 -14.21 -4.90
CA GLY A 116 -19.46 -14.10 -3.47
C GLY A 116 -20.23 -12.82 -3.10
N LEU A 117 -19.57 -11.67 -3.21
CA LEU A 117 -20.20 -10.35 -3.07
C LEU A 117 -20.23 -9.62 -4.41
N TYR A 118 -21.40 -9.14 -4.81
CA TYR A 118 -21.57 -8.38 -6.05
C TYR A 118 -22.17 -7.01 -5.76
N PHE A 119 -21.41 -5.94 -6.03
CA PHE A 119 -21.88 -4.57 -5.94
C PHE A 119 -22.29 -4.07 -7.32
N ALA A 120 -23.60 -3.92 -7.54
CA ALA A 120 -24.17 -3.58 -8.84
C ALA A 120 -23.91 -2.10 -9.24
N GLU A 121 -23.95 -1.80 -10.54
CA GLU A 121 -23.67 -0.46 -11.08
C GLU A 121 -24.64 0.62 -10.58
N ASN A 122 -25.91 0.26 -10.43
CA ASN A 122 -27.00 1.12 -9.97
C ASN A 122 -27.18 1.11 -8.45
N SER A 123 -26.17 0.66 -7.69
CA SER A 123 -26.25 0.69 -6.23
C SER A 123 -26.31 2.12 -5.68
N SER A 124 -27.02 2.33 -4.58
CA SER A 124 -27.10 3.56 -3.81
C SER A 124 -26.26 3.48 -2.52
N GLY A 125 -25.91 4.63 -1.93
CA GLY A 125 -25.06 4.74 -0.72
C GLY A 125 -23.56 4.56 -0.99
N ASN A 126 -22.72 4.48 0.05
CA ASN A 126 -21.27 4.69 -0.12
C ASN A 126 -20.31 3.77 0.65
N SER A 127 -20.79 2.89 1.54
CA SER A 127 -19.90 2.14 2.44
C SER A 127 -20.41 0.74 2.79
N MET A 128 -19.48 -0.22 2.91
CA MET A 128 -19.76 -1.55 3.45
C MET A 128 -18.62 -2.01 4.36
N THR A 129 -18.97 -2.71 5.44
CA THR A 129 -18.03 -3.52 6.22
C THR A 129 -18.35 -4.99 6.02
N PHE A 130 -17.32 -5.82 5.85
CA PHE A 130 -17.40 -7.26 5.70
C PHE A 130 -16.30 -7.88 6.57
N ARG A 131 -16.58 -8.02 7.87
CA ARG A 131 -15.56 -8.35 8.88
C ARG A 131 -15.66 -9.78 9.37
N ASP A 132 -14.51 -10.36 9.73
CA ASP A 132 -14.40 -11.71 10.29
C ASP A 132 -15.18 -12.75 9.47
N SER A 133 -15.23 -12.55 8.16
CA SER A 133 -16.13 -13.23 7.24
C SER A 133 -15.34 -14.02 6.21
N ARG A 134 -15.98 -14.98 5.54
CA ARG A 134 -15.30 -15.86 4.58
C ARG A 134 -16.07 -15.97 3.29
N ILE A 135 -15.37 -15.80 2.17
CA ILE A 135 -15.85 -16.14 0.83
C ILE A 135 -14.95 -17.24 0.30
N SER A 136 -15.52 -18.37 -0.10
CA SER A 136 -14.71 -19.47 -0.63
C SER A 136 -15.33 -20.26 -1.76
N GLN A 137 -14.47 -20.85 -2.59
CA GLN A 137 -14.88 -21.78 -3.65
C GLN A 137 -15.84 -21.15 -4.66
N THR A 138 -15.68 -19.86 -4.96
CA THR A 138 -16.57 -19.21 -5.94
C THR A 138 -16.21 -19.66 -7.35
N SER A 139 -17.19 -19.87 -8.23
CA SER A 139 -16.88 -20.29 -9.62
C SER A 139 -16.33 -19.14 -10.48
N GLU A 140 -16.62 -17.89 -10.13
CA GLU A 140 -16.02 -16.68 -10.70
C GLU A 140 -15.27 -15.87 -9.62
N ASN A 141 -15.76 -14.68 -9.26
CA ASN A 141 -15.04 -13.74 -8.41
C ASN A 141 -15.45 -13.90 -6.94
N GLY A 142 -14.51 -13.73 -6.01
CA GLY A 142 -14.84 -13.63 -4.59
C GLY A 142 -15.69 -12.40 -4.34
N ILE A 143 -15.18 -11.24 -4.77
CA ILE A 143 -15.87 -9.95 -4.70
C ILE A 143 -15.77 -9.25 -6.05
N LEU A 144 -16.90 -8.79 -6.56
CA LEU A 144 -16.99 -8.00 -7.79
C LEU A 144 -17.64 -6.64 -7.53
N ILE A 145 -16.90 -5.58 -7.79
CA ILE A 145 -17.30 -4.19 -7.55
C ILE A 145 -17.49 -3.48 -8.89
N LYS A 146 -18.76 -3.31 -9.29
CA LYS A 146 -19.15 -2.49 -10.45
C LYS A 146 -19.79 -1.15 -10.05
N SER A 147 -20.14 -1.00 -8.78
CA SER A 147 -20.72 0.21 -8.19
C SER A 147 -19.82 1.44 -8.39
N LEU A 148 -20.42 2.54 -8.84
CA LEU A 148 -19.81 3.88 -8.83
C LEU A 148 -20.05 4.63 -7.51
N ALA A 149 -20.98 4.13 -6.70
CA ALA A 149 -21.42 4.77 -5.47
C ALA A 149 -20.58 4.33 -4.26
N LEU A 150 -20.11 3.08 -4.26
CA LEU A 150 -19.25 2.53 -3.20
C LEU A 150 -17.93 3.33 -3.11
N ARG A 151 -17.73 3.98 -1.97
CA ARG A 151 -16.52 4.76 -1.64
C ARG A 151 -15.65 4.09 -0.59
N TYR A 152 -16.19 3.15 0.18
CA TYR A 152 -15.49 2.53 1.29
C TYR A 152 -15.85 1.04 1.43
N LEU A 153 -14.84 0.17 1.43
CA LEU A 153 -14.98 -1.25 1.76
C LEU A 153 -13.92 -1.64 2.79
N ASP A 154 -14.37 -2.08 3.96
CA ASP A 154 -13.52 -2.61 5.05
C ASP A 154 -13.73 -4.12 5.18
N MET A 155 -12.64 -4.88 4.99
CA MET A 155 -12.61 -6.33 5.05
C MET A 155 -11.76 -6.87 6.21
N THR A 156 -11.72 -6.16 7.34
CA THR A 156 -10.93 -6.55 8.50
C THR A 156 -11.22 -7.99 8.96
N GLY A 157 -10.19 -8.81 9.15
CA GLY A 157 -10.31 -10.20 9.62
C GLY A 157 -10.88 -11.19 8.60
N SER A 158 -11.15 -10.75 7.37
CA SER A 158 -11.87 -11.55 6.38
C SER A 158 -10.98 -12.33 5.42
N VAL A 159 -11.53 -13.44 4.91
CA VAL A 159 -10.84 -14.40 4.04
C VAL A 159 -11.55 -14.50 2.69
N VAL A 160 -10.78 -14.40 1.60
CA VAL A 160 -11.20 -14.77 0.25
C VAL A 160 -10.29 -15.90 -0.24
N ASP A 161 -10.87 -17.07 -0.48
CA ASP A 161 -10.13 -18.29 -0.77
C ASP A 161 -10.70 -19.05 -1.97
N ARG A 162 -9.86 -19.53 -2.90
CA ARG A 162 -10.31 -20.35 -4.05
C ARG A 162 -11.36 -19.65 -4.91
N ALA A 163 -11.10 -18.40 -5.30
CA ALA A 163 -11.92 -17.75 -6.32
C ALA A 163 -11.56 -18.31 -7.71
N GLY A 164 -12.58 -18.75 -8.45
CA GLY A 164 -12.48 -19.30 -9.81
C GLY A 164 -12.03 -18.31 -10.88
N GLN A 165 -11.94 -17.02 -10.54
CA GLN A 165 -11.22 -15.97 -11.26
C GLN A 165 -10.40 -15.10 -10.30
N ARG A 166 -10.97 -13.97 -9.84
CA ARG A 166 -10.27 -12.98 -9.01
C ARG A 166 -10.79 -13.01 -7.58
N GLY A 167 -9.92 -12.86 -6.60
CA GLY A 167 -10.34 -12.70 -5.21
C GLY A 167 -11.19 -11.44 -5.04
N ILE A 168 -10.64 -10.28 -5.39
CA ILE A 168 -11.34 -8.99 -5.41
C ILE A 168 -11.14 -8.34 -6.78
N HIS A 169 -12.23 -8.00 -7.46
CA HIS A 169 -12.22 -7.34 -8.75
C HIS A 169 -12.99 -6.01 -8.68
N MET A 170 -12.32 -4.91 -8.99
CA MET A 170 -12.92 -3.59 -9.07
C MET A 170 -12.78 -3.01 -10.49
N GLU A 171 -13.92 -2.78 -11.14
CA GLU A 171 -14.00 -2.28 -12.53
C GLU A 171 -14.08 -0.75 -12.63
N LYS A 172 -14.52 -0.03 -11.57
CA LYS A 172 -14.86 1.41 -11.66
C LYS A 172 -14.39 2.25 -10.45
N ASN A 173 -14.30 3.56 -10.67
CA ASN A 173 -13.44 4.51 -9.93
C ASN A 173 -13.89 4.90 -8.51
N GLY A 174 -12.89 5.22 -7.67
CA GLY A 174 -13.08 6.08 -6.49
C GLY A 174 -13.26 5.36 -5.17
N LEU A 175 -12.97 4.06 -5.10
CA LEU A 175 -13.03 3.27 -3.87
C LEU A 175 -11.84 3.58 -2.96
N ARG A 176 -12.10 3.57 -1.65
CA ARG A 176 -11.13 3.36 -0.58
C ARG A 176 -11.27 1.90 -0.12
N LEU A 177 -10.24 1.10 -0.37
CA LEU A 177 -10.20 -0.30 0.04
C LEU A 177 -9.32 -0.42 1.29
N ILE A 178 -9.89 -0.99 2.35
CA ILE A 178 -9.18 -1.31 3.58
C ILE A 178 -9.30 -2.80 3.85
N VAL A 179 -8.17 -3.47 4.04
CA VAL A 179 -8.11 -4.86 4.47
C VAL A 179 -7.07 -4.95 5.59
N ASN A 180 -7.53 -5.24 6.81
CA ASN A 180 -6.66 -5.44 7.97
C ASN A 180 -6.71 -6.91 8.40
N ASN A 181 -5.58 -7.55 8.64
CA ASN A 181 -5.49 -8.95 9.09
C ASN A 181 -6.34 -9.92 8.24
N GLY A 182 -6.27 -9.77 6.92
CA GLY A 182 -7.05 -10.56 5.96
C GLY A 182 -6.22 -11.61 5.23
N THR A 183 -6.89 -12.52 4.52
CA THR A 183 -6.22 -13.55 3.71
C THR A 183 -6.86 -13.63 2.33
N ILE A 184 -6.06 -13.50 1.27
CA ILE A 184 -6.52 -13.58 -0.13
C ILE A 184 -5.68 -14.62 -0.85
N THR A 185 -6.23 -15.81 -1.05
CA THR A 185 -5.44 -16.99 -1.43
C THR A 185 -6.08 -17.85 -2.50
N ARG A 186 -5.22 -18.54 -3.25
CA ARG A 186 -5.60 -19.62 -4.18
C ARG A 186 -6.64 -19.21 -5.23
N SER A 187 -6.65 -17.94 -5.62
CA SER A 187 -7.44 -17.47 -6.76
C SER A 187 -6.82 -17.98 -8.06
N THR A 188 -7.64 -18.42 -9.02
CA THR A 188 -7.15 -18.92 -10.32
C THR A 188 -6.65 -17.80 -11.26
N TYR A 189 -6.82 -16.54 -10.87
CA TYR A 189 -6.26 -15.37 -11.54
C TYR A 189 -5.64 -14.40 -10.52
N TYR A 190 -6.07 -13.14 -10.44
CA TYR A 190 -5.52 -12.17 -9.49
C TYR A 190 -6.05 -12.39 -8.07
N GLY A 191 -5.22 -12.14 -7.05
CA GLY A 191 -5.73 -11.95 -5.69
C GLY A 191 -6.60 -10.70 -5.61
N ILE A 192 -6.03 -9.54 -5.94
CA ILE A 192 -6.76 -8.27 -6.15
C ILE A 192 -6.46 -7.74 -7.55
N GLN A 193 -7.50 -7.34 -8.29
CA GLN A 193 -7.39 -6.46 -9.44
C GLN A 193 -8.27 -5.23 -9.24
N ALA A 194 -7.66 -4.04 -9.24
CA ALA A 194 -8.36 -2.80 -8.96
C ALA A 194 -7.90 -1.66 -9.86
N ALA A 195 -8.85 -0.98 -10.51
CA ALA A 195 -8.58 0.21 -11.32
C ALA A 195 -9.10 1.51 -10.64
N TYR A 196 -8.31 2.59 -10.73
CA TYR A 196 -8.64 3.94 -10.24
C TYR A 196 -9.01 4.00 -8.75
N ALA A 197 -8.28 3.25 -7.91
CA ALA A 197 -8.42 3.30 -6.46
C ALA A 197 -7.87 4.63 -5.90
N THR A 198 -8.65 5.33 -5.07
CA THR A 198 -8.19 6.59 -4.45
C THR A 198 -7.28 6.35 -3.25
N PHE A 199 -7.51 5.24 -2.55
CA PHE A 199 -6.76 4.85 -1.37
C PHE A 199 -6.84 3.33 -1.20
N VAL A 200 -5.70 2.69 -1.01
CA VAL A 200 -5.60 1.26 -0.70
C VAL A 200 -4.73 1.13 0.55
N LEU A 201 -5.31 0.54 1.60
CA LEU A 201 -4.60 0.19 2.83
C LEU A 201 -4.73 -1.30 3.05
N LEU A 202 -3.60 -2.00 2.98
CA LEU A 202 -3.47 -3.40 3.35
C LEU A 202 -2.53 -3.47 4.55
N ASP A 203 -3.05 -3.94 5.68
CA ASP A 203 -2.26 -4.14 6.91
C ASP A 203 -2.40 -5.58 7.39
N GLY A 204 -1.30 -6.31 7.56
CA GLY A 204 -1.35 -7.71 8.03
C GLY A 204 -2.02 -8.67 7.04
N VAL A 205 -2.03 -8.34 5.73
CA VAL A 205 -2.73 -9.16 4.72
C VAL A 205 -1.80 -10.21 4.14
N THR A 206 -2.26 -11.46 4.10
CA THR A 206 -1.54 -12.56 3.46
C THR A 206 -2.08 -12.83 2.06
N PHE A 207 -1.18 -12.75 1.08
CA PHE A 207 -1.37 -13.20 -0.29
C PHE A 207 -0.56 -14.46 -0.51
N ASP A 208 -1.26 -15.56 -0.80
CA ASP A 208 -0.61 -16.85 -1.02
C ASP A 208 -1.25 -17.61 -2.20
N SER A 209 -0.38 -18.14 -3.06
CA SER A 209 -0.74 -19.12 -4.09
C SER A 209 -1.83 -18.64 -5.08
N ASN A 210 -1.91 -17.33 -5.33
CA ASN A 210 -2.76 -16.78 -6.39
C ASN A 210 -2.06 -16.98 -7.75
N TYR A 211 -2.77 -17.51 -8.75
CA TYR A 211 -2.16 -17.94 -10.01
C TYR A 211 -1.57 -16.78 -10.83
N HIS A 212 -2.24 -15.63 -10.87
CA HIS A 212 -1.73 -14.41 -11.54
C HIS A 212 -0.92 -13.51 -10.58
N HIS A 213 -1.20 -12.20 -10.53
CA HIS A 213 -0.58 -11.31 -9.55
C HIS A 213 -1.26 -11.46 -8.18
N GLY A 214 -0.50 -11.28 -7.10
CA GLY A 214 -1.08 -11.17 -5.76
C GLY A 214 -1.99 -9.95 -5.70
N ALA A 215 -1.44 -8.77 -6.00
CA ALA A 215 -2.19 -7.53 -6.11
C ALA A 215 -1.81 -6.75 -7.37
N TYR A 216 -2.82 -6.35 -8.14
CA TYR A 216 -2.68 -5.53 -9.34
C TYR A 216 -3.52 -4.26 -9.22
N PHE A 217 -2.84 -3.10 -9.21
CA PHE A 217 -3.48 -1.79 -9.13
C PHE A 217 -3.19 -0.96 -10.37
N GLN A 218 -4.24 -0.64 -11.10
CA GLN A 218 -4.19 0.21 -12.27
C GLN A 218 -4.65 1.62 -11.88
N TYR A 219 -3.77 2.59 -12.04
CA TYR A 219 -3.94 4.02 -11.79
C TYR A 219 -4.37 4.39 -10.36
N PRO A 220 -3.69 3.87 -9.33
CA PRO A 220 -3.98 4.22 -7.94
C PRO A 220 -3.45 5.62 -7.59
N LEU A 221 -4.01 6.25 -6.55
CA LEU A 221 -3.45 7.49 -5.98
C LEU A 221 -2.58 7.23 -4.75
N ASN A 222 -3.10 6.50 -3.75
CA ASN A 222 -2.38 6.23 -2.51
C ASN A 222 -2.42 4.75 -2.18
N ILE A 223 -1.25 4.13 -2.02
CA ILE A 223 -1.09 2.73 -1.66
C ILE A 223 -0.23 2.63 -0.42
N SER A 224 -0.72 1.90 0.58
CA SER A 224 0.05 1.52 1.76
C SER A 224 -0.11 0.04 2.04
N PHE A 225 1.00 -0.70 1.99
CA PHE A 225 1.10 -2.09 2.44
C PHE A 225 2.00 -2.14 3.66
N THR A 226 1.46 -2.64 4.77
CA THR A 226 2.16 -2.72 6.05
C THR A 226 1.99 -4.13 6.61
N ASN A 227 3.05 -4.74 7.13
CA ASN A 227 2.98 -6.09 7.73
C ASN A 227 2.39 -7.16 6.79
N CYS A 228 2.43 -6.97 5.47
CA CYS A 228 1.84 -7.89 4.52
C CYS A 228 2.80 -9.03 4.21
N VAL A 229 2.23 -10.17 3.81
CA VAL A 229 3.00 -11.34 3.39
C VAL A 229 2.60 -11.68 1.96
N PHE A 230 3.57 -11.67 1.05
CA PHE A 230 3.41 -12.01 -0.36
C PHE A 230 4.24 -13.26 -0.65
N MET A 231 3.55 -14.40 -0.72
CA MET A 231 4.15 -15.70 -0.99
C MET A 231 3.57 -16.31 -2.25
N LYS A 232 4.43 -16.95 -3.05
CA LYS A 232 3.98 -17.69 -4.23
C LYS A 232 4.77 -18.98 -4.37
N THR A 233 4.12 -20.01 -4.91
CA THR A 233 4.66 -21.36 -5.04
C THR A 233 4.68 -21.89 -6.48
N ASP A 234 4.23 -21.12 -7.49
CA ASP A 234 4.05 -21.63 -8.85
C ASP A 234 4.79 -20.84 -9.96
N ARG A 235 5.16 -21.58 -11.01
CA ARG A 235 6.21 -21.30 -12.01
C ARG A 235 5.79 -20.44 -13.20
N GLU A 236 4.52 -20.06 -13.32
CA GLU A 236 4.05 -19.31 -14.48
C GLU A 236 3.90 -17.79 -14.23
N ASN A 237 5.06 -17.12 -14.25
CA ASN A 237 5.30 -15.84 -14.92
C ASN A 237 4.58 -14.55 -14.45
N ARG A 238 4.52 -14.20 -13.15
CA ARG A 238 3.91 -12.91 -12.76
C ARG A 238 4.36 -12.30 -11.41
N TYR A 239 4.16 -10.98 -11.27
CA TYR A 239 4.51 -10.13 -10.12
C TYR A 239 3.70 -10.43 -8.84
N ALA A 240 4.30 -10.31 -7.66
CA ALA A 240 3.55 -10.35 -6.39
C ALA A 240 2.69 -9.08 -6.23
N VAL A 241 3.30 -7.92 -6.47
CA VAL A 241 2.66 -6.61 -6.55
C VAL A 241 2.96 -6.00 -7.92
N TYR A 242 1.92 -5.60 -8.64
CA TYR A 242 2.05 -4.81 -9.86
C TYR A 242 1.24 -3.53 -9.76
N ILE A 243 1.90 -2.39 -9.97
CA ILE A 243 1.26 -1.08 -10.00
C ILE A 243 1.52 -0.44 -11.37
N GLU A 244 0.43 -0.05 -12.01
CA GLU A 244 0.46 0.69 -13.27
C GLU A 244 -0.06 2.10 -13.01
N SER A 245 0.66 3.14 -13.42
CA SER A 245 0.27 4.53 -13.24
C SER A 245 -0.04 5.23 -14.58
N MET A 246 -1.09 6.06 -14.59
CA MET A 246 -1.45 6.95 -15.69
C MET A 246 -1.10 8.38 -15.29
N GLY A 247 -0.25 9.05 -16.08
CA GLY A 247 -0.23 10.51 -16.10
C GLY A 247 -1.29 11.09 -17.04
N SER A 248 -1.53 12.40 -16.94
CA SER A 248 -2.51 13.09 -17.79
C SER A 248 -1.87 13.56 -19.10
N ASN A 249 -2.51 13.28 -20.24
CA ASN A 249 -2.05 13.80 -21.54
C ASN A 249 -2.26 15.31 -21.73
N TYR A 250 -3.14 15.95 -20.96
CA TYR A 250 -3.50 17.36 -21.14
C TYR A 250 -3.96 18.00 -19.83
N GLY A 251 -3.16 18.92 -19.28
CA GLY A 251 -3.61 19.99 -18.39
C GLY A 251 -4.38 19.64 -17.11
N ALA A 252 -4.46 18.37 -16.72
CA ALA A 252 -5.06 17.99 -15.44
C ALA A 252 -4.09 18.36 -14.32
N SER A 253 -4.64 18.73 -13.15
CA SER A 253 -3.88 18.97 -11.92
C SER A 253 -2.87 17.84 -11.68
N GLN A 254 -1.64 18.17 -11.29
CA GLN A 254 -0.62 17.18 -10.88
C GLN A 254 -1.24 16.22 -9.87
N SER A 255 -1.40 14.95 -10.26
CA SER A 255 -1.73 13.89 -9.32
C SER A 255 -0.44 13.44 -8.66
N GLN A 256 -0.38 13.57 -7.34
CA GLN A 256 0.68 12.97 -6.53
C GLN A 256 0.27 11.53 -6.23
N ILE A 257 1.14 10.58 -6.57
CA ILE A 257 0.96 9.17 -6.25
C ILE A 257 1.94 8.82 -5.13
N THR A 258 1.43 8.25 -4.05
CA THR A 258 2.29 7.78 -2.96
C THR A 258 2.12 6.29 -2.80
N MET A 259 3.25 5.58 -2.80
CA MET A 259 3.33 4.15 -2.56
C MET A 259 4.24 3.94 -1.37
N THR A 260 3.75 3.20 -0.37
CA THR A 260 4.55 2.81 0.79
C THR A 260 4.39 1.31 1.03
N ILE A 261 5.51 0.59 1.05
CA ILE A 261 5.58 -0.82 1.43
C ILE A 261 6.55 -0.93 2.60
N LYS A 262 6.06 -1.41 3.74
CA LYS A 262 6.88 -1.54 4.93
C LYS A 262 6.59 -2.76 5.78
N ASN A 263 7.59 -3.21 6.53
CA ASN A 263 7.48 -4.34 7.46
C ASN A 263 6.91 -5.60 6.80
N SER A 264 7.03 -5.74 5.48
CA SER A 264 6.37 -6.78 4.70
C SER A 264 7.36 -7.85 4.26
N VAL A 265 6.86 -9.05 3.98
CA VAL A 265 7.64 -10.20 3.56
C VAL A 265 7.29 -10.56 2.13
N PHE A 266 8.30 -10.66 1.28
CA PHE A 266 8.21 -11.18 -0.08
C PHE A 266 9.09 -12.44 -0.16
N GLU A 267 8.44 -13.61 -0.22
CA GLU A 267 9.14 -14.88 -0.16
C GLU A 267 8.69 -15.85 -1.25
N GLN A 268 9.64 -16.57 -1.85
CA GLN A 268 9.41 -17.60 -2.86
C GLN A 268 8.74 -17.11 -4.16
N ASN A 269 8.77 -15.81 -4.46
CA ASN A 269 8.18 -15.28 -5.68
C ASN A 269 9.02 -15.63 -6.92
N SER A 270 8.39 -16.16 -7.97
CA SER A 270 9.08 -16.85 -9.08
C SER A 270 9.50 -15.96 -10.27
N ARG A 271 9.06 -14.70 -10.33
CA ARG A 271 9.42 -13.78 -11.42
C ARG A 271 9.85 -12.43 -10.87
N HIS A 272 8.95 -11.78 -10.15
CA HIS A 272 9.21 -10.46 -9.63
C HIS A 272 8.41 -10.21 -8.37
N ALA A 273 9.00 -9.53 -7.38
CA ALA A 273 8.28 -9.18 -6.16
C ALA A 273 7.42 -7.93 -6.41
N ILE A 274 8.05 -6.84 -6.85
CA ILE A 274 7.40 -5.54 -7.03
C ILE A 274 7.69 -5.02 -8.45
N LYS A 275 6.63 -4.73 -9.19
CA LYS A 275 6.70 -4.00 -10.47
C LYS A 275 5.93 -2.70 -10.37
N VAL A 276 6.55 -1.61 -10.80
CA VAL A 276 5.90 -0.31 -10.97
C VAL A 276 6.16 0.17 -12.39
N THR A 277 5.10 0.47 -13.13
CA THR A 277 5.18 1.01 -14.49
C THR A 277 4.40 2.32 -14.58
N THR A 278 4.97 3.33 -15.21
CA THR A 278 4.28 4.60 -15.48
C THR A 278 4.14 4.86 -16.99
N HIS A 279 3.00 5.38 -17.44
CA HIS A 279 2.66 5.49 -18.87
C HIS A 279 2.64 6.91 -19.47
N TYR A 280 2.69 7.99 -18.67
CA TYR A 280 2.61 9.37 -19.19
C TYR A 280 3.35 10.41 -18.32
N HIS A 281 3.50 11.62 -18.87
CA HIS A 281 4.13 12.78 -18.22
C HIS A 281 3.22 13.45 -17.15
N ASN A 282 3.83 14.19 -16.22
CA ASN A 282 3.20 15.03 -15.18
C ASN A 282 2.62 14.30 -13.94
N VAL A 283 3.28 13.26 -13.45
CA VAL A 283 2.94 12.62 -12.17
C VAL A 283 4.13 12.77 -11.24
N ASN A 284 3.90 13.26 -10.03
CA ASN A 284 4.88 13.16 -8.95
C ASN A 284 4.61 11.84 -8.24
N MET A 285 5.52 10.88 -8.31
CA MET A 285 5.38 9.60 -7.62
C MET A 285 6.43 9.48 -6.52
N PHE A 286 5.99 9.14 -5.32
CA PHE A 286 6.85 8.86 -4.18
C PHE A 286 6.74 7.37 -3.86
N ILE A 287 7.84 6.64 -3.99
CA ILE A 287 7.93 5.21 -3.71
C ILE A 287 8.82 5.02 -2.48
N ASN A 288 8.23 4.56 -1.39
CA ASN A 288 8.94 4.25 -0.14
C ASN A 288 8.85 2.75 0.13
N ILE A 289 9.97 2.05 0.04
CA ILE A 289 10.08 0.61 0.33
C ILE A 289 11.06 0.46 1.48
N HIS A 290 10.56 0.21 2.68
CA HIS A 290 11.44 0.17 3.85
C HIS A 290 11.16 -0.92 4.87
N ASN A 291 12.22 -1.44 5.50
CA ASN A 291 12.14 -2.49 6.51
C ASN A 291 11.37 -3.74 6.03
N ASN A 292 11.59 -4.17 4.79
CA ASN A 292 10.98 -5.39 4.24
C ASN A 292 12.00 -6.52 4.14
N LEU A 293 11.50 -7.76 4.12
CA LEU A 293 12.29 -8.96 3.88
C LEU A 293 11.99 -9.50 2.47
N PHE A 294 13.02 -9.62 1.64
CA PHE A 294 12.98 -10.30 0.35
C PHE A 294 13.85 -11.54 0.42
N ARG A 295 13.22 -12.73 0.45
CA ARG A 295 13.94 -14.00 0.63
C ARG A 295 13.54 -15.05 -0.40
N ASN A 296 14.50 -15.82 -0.90
CA ASN A 296 14.24 -16.99 -1.77
C ASN A 296 13.40 -16.67 -3.00
N ASN A 297 13.40 -15.42 -3.49
CA ASN A 297 12.71 -15.06 -4.72
C ASN A 297 13.63 -15.32 -5.92
N SER A 298 13.04 -15.50 -7.09
CA SER A 298 13.78 -15.62 -8.34
C SER A 298 13.52 -14.49 -9.31
N ASP A 299 14.50 -14.25 -10.20
CA ASP A 299 14.49 -13.19 -11.21
C ASP A 299 14.50 -11.77 -10.56
N THR A 300 13.90 -10.74 -11.16
CA THR A 300 14.03 -9.34 -10.67
C THR A 300 13.15 -9.06 -9.45
N LEU A 301 13.71 -8.67 -8.30
CA LEU A 301 12.92 -8.33 -7.10
C LEU A 301 12.09 -7.07 -7.29
N MET A 302 12.75 -5.98 -7.69
CA MET A 302 12.13 -4.67 -7.87
C MET A 302 12.41 -4.19 -9.28
N ASP A 303 11.36 -3.97 -10.04
CA ASP A 303 11.43 -3.44 -11.39
C ASP A 303 10.61 -2.15 -11.44
N LEU A 304 11.30 -1.01 -11.39
CA LEU A 304 10.69 0.31 -11.32
C LEU A 304 10.95 1.05 -12.64
N ASP A 305 9.96 0.98 -13.52
CA ASP A 305 9.90 1.64 -14.82
C ASP A 305 9.16 2.98 -14.70
N PHE A 306 9.90 4.08 -14.67
CA PHE A 306 9.31 5.39 -14.40
C PHE A 306 9.67 6.50 -15.40
N TYR A 307 8.71 7.37 -15.74
CA TYR A 307 8.98 8.66 -16.38
C TYR A 307 9.56 9.67 -15.36
N LYS A 308 9.79 10.93 -15.78
CA LYS A 308 10.38 11.99 -14.94
C LYS A 308 9.51 12.33 -13.71
N GLY A 309 10.14 12.68 -12.58
CA GLY A 309 9.47 13.21 -11.38
C GLY A 309 9.10 12.16 -10.34
N ILE A 310 9.96 11.17 -10.18
CA ILE A 310 9.72 10.03 -9.29
C ILE A 310 10.84 9.95 -8.26
N ASP A 311 10.45 10.04 -6.99
CA ASP A 311 11.34 9.94 -5.86
C ASP A 311 11.22 8.54 -5.26
N VAL A 312 12.34 7.84 -5.17
CA VAL A 312 12.42 6.45 -4.72
C VAL A 312 13.31 6.38 -3.50
N LEU A 313 12.77 5.86 -2.39
CA LEU A 313 13.51 5.52 -1.18
C LEU A 313 13.39 4.01 -0.94
N ILE A 314 14.53 3.33 -1.02
CA ILE A 314 14.69 1.92 -0.65
C ILE A 314 15.57 1.89 0.59
N GLU A 315 14.97 1.65 1.75
CA GLU A 315 15.65 1.82 3.04
C GLU A 315 15.52 0.59 3.94
N ASP A 316 16.62 0.16 4.56
CA ASP A 316 16.58 -0.84 5.64
C ASP A 316 15.93 -2.18 5.28
N ASN A 317 15.96 -2.57 4.00
CA ASN A 317 15.45 -3.86 3.57
C ASN A 317 16.52 -4.94 3.76
N THR A 318 16.07 -6.15 4.12
CA THR A 318 16.89 -7.37 4.12
C THR A 318 16.60 -8.15 2.85
N ILE A 319 17.61 -8.36 2.02
CA ILE A 319 17.51 -8.99 0.70
C ILE A 319 18.49 -10.15 0.69
N GLU A 320 17.98 -11.38 0.82
CA GLU A 320 18.84 -12.55 0.98
C GLU A 320 18.39 -13.80 0.23
N TYR A 321 19.36 -14.59 -0.22
CA TYR A 321 19.13 -15.87 -0.91
C TYR A 321 18.22 -15.76 -2.15
N ASN A 322 18.19 -14.60 -2.80
CA ASN A 322 17.45 -14.42 -4.04
C ASN A 322 18.33 -14.79 -5.24
N SER A 323 17.76 -15.41 -6.26
CA SER A 323 18.51 -15.96 -7.40
C SER A 323 17.81 -15.68 -8.72
N GLY A 324 18.44 -14.92 -9.62
CA GLY A 324 17.84 -14.56 -10.91
C GLY A 324 18.86 -14.48 -12.04
N SER A 325 18.36 -14.47 -13.28
CA SER A 325 19.18 -14.18 -14.47
C SER A 325 19.17 -12.71 -14.88
N SER A 326 18.51 -11.86 -14.08
CA SER A 326 18.29 -10.43 -14.34
C SER A 326 18.90 -9.58 -13.21
N ASN A 327 18.71 -8.26 -13.25
CA ASN A 327 19.02 -7.35 -12.16
C ASN A 327 18.08 -7.60 -10.98
N LEU A 328 18.57 -7.61 -9.75
CA LEU A 328 17.67 -7.77 -8.59
C LEU A 328 16.84 -6.52 -8.37
N ILE A 329 17.47 -5.35 -8.37
CA ILE A 329 16.81 -4.05 -8.34
C ILE A 329 17.13 -3.35 -9.66
N ASP A 330 16.12 -3.17 -10.49
CA ASP A 330 16.19 -2.46 -11.76
C ASP A 330 15.46 -1.12 -11.66
N LEU A 331 16.23 -0.03 -11.79
CA LEU A 331 15.74 1.33 -11.73
C LEU A 331 15.91 1.97 -13.11
N HIS A 332 14.80 2.04 -13.85
CA HIS A 332 14.79 2.39 -15.26
C HIS A 332 13.97 3.68 -15.52
N PRO A 333 14.62 4.86 -15.56
CA PRO A 333 13.97 6.09 -15.94
C PRO A 333 13.75 6.13 -17.46
N ILE A 334 12.49 6.14 -17.90
CA ILE A 334 12.10 6.19 -19.30
C ILE A 334 12.29 7.61 -19.85
N TYR A 335 13.23 7.76 -20.79
CA TYR A 335 13.51 9.02 -21.47
C TYR A 335 12.48 9.35 -22.56
N ASN A 336 11.98 10.60 -22.59
CA ASN A 336 11.22 11.13 -23.73
C ASN A 336 11.92 12.39 -24.29
N ARG A 337 12.40 12.27 -25.52
CA ARG A 337 13.17 13.29 -26.26
C ARG A 337 12.38 14.58 -26.54
N TYR A 338 11.06 14.59 -26.34
CA TYR A 338 10.17 15.71 -26.68
C TYR A 338 9.74 16.57 -25.48
N ASP A 339 10.07 16.21 -24.23
CA ASP A 339 9.73 17.02 -23.05
C ASP A 339 10.95 17.79 -22.51
N ASN A 340 10.98 19.10 -22.78
CA ASN A 340 12.03 20.03 -22.31
C ASN A 340 11.88 20.41 -20.82
N ARG A 341 10.89 19.89 -20.09
CA ARG A 341 10.73 20.17 -18.65
C ARG A 341 11.74 19.36 -17.83
N ARG A 342 12.46 20.07 -16.96
CA ARG A 342 13.46 19.55 -16.02
C ARG A 342 12.77 19.10 -14.73
N VAL A 343 12.02 17.99 -14.77
CA VAL A 343 11.56 17.36 -13.52
C VAL A 343 12.64 16.37 -13.11
N LYS A 344 13.21 16.59 -11.92
CA LYS A 344 14.25 15.75 -11.33
C LYS A 344 13.60 14.52 -10.69
N SER A 345 14.27 13.39 -10.75
CA SER A 345 13.97 12.20 -9.95
C SER A 345 15.10 11.97 -8.96
N GLU A 346 14.77 11.69 -7.70
CA GLU A 346 15.75 11.36 -6.67
C GLU A 346 15.65 9.89 -6.27
N VAL A 347 16.78 9.19 -6.22
CA VAL A 347 16.84 7.77 -5.83
C VAL A 347 17.78 7.62 -4.64
N HIS A 348 17.25 7.14 -3.53
CA HIS A 348 18.00 6.89 -2.31
C HIS A 348 17.91 5.41 -1.94
N ILE A 349 19.05 4.72 -1.97
CA ILE A 349 19.17 3.33 -1.51
C ILE A 349 20.05 3.38 -0.26
N VAL A 350 19.43 3.20 0.90
CA VAL A 350 20.06 3.50 2.19
C VAL A 350 19.94 2.34 3.15
N GLY A 351 21.04 1.91 3.76
CA GLY A 351 20.96 1.01 4.91
C GLY A 351 20.43 -0.41 4.62
N ASN A 352 20.38 -0.83 3.36
CA ASN A 352 19.90 -2.18 2.99
C ASN A 352 20.99 -3.23 3.20
N GLU A 353 20.59 -4.48 3.42
CA GLU A 353 21.48 -5.64 3.55
C GLU A 353 21.19 -6.63 2.42
N PHE A 354 22.20 -6.88 1.59
CA PHE A 354 22.20 -7.83 0.49
C PHE A 354 23.14 -8.98 0.83
N LEU A 355 22.58 -10.16 1.09
CA LEU A 355 23.34 -11.34 1.51
C LEU A 355 23.09 -12.53 0.60
N ARG A 356 24.14 -13.09 0.00
CA ARG A 356 24.07 -14.36 -0.75
C ARG A 356 23.00 -14.38 -1.85
N ASN A 357 22.89 -13.28 -2.60
CA ASN A 357 22.04 -13.23 -3.77
C ASN A 357 22.83 -13.50 -5.05
N GLU A 358 22.15 -13.98 -6.09
CA GLU A 358 22.71 -14.27 -7.41
C GLU A 358 21.92 -13.52 -8.50
N GLY A 359 22.64 -12.83 -9.40
CA GLY A 359 22.00 -12.01 -10.43
C GLY A 359 22.95 -11.52 -11.53
N LEU A 360 22.40 -10.75 -12.47
CA LEU A 360 23.21 -9.95 -13.39
C LEU A 360 23.94 -8.84 -12.63
N THR A 361 23.17 -8.13 -11.80
CA THR A 361 23.60 -7.08 -10.86
C THR A 361 22.69 -7.10 -9.63
N MET A 362 23.15 -6.58 -8.48
CA MET A 362 22.29 -6.41 -7.31
C MET A 362 21.45 -5.14 -7.45
N VAL A 363 22.09 -4.06 -7.91
CA VAL A 363 21.45 -2.77 -8.18
C VAL A 363 21.90 -2.28 -9.54
N TYR A 364 20.94 -2.04 -10.43
CA TYR A 364 21.16 -1.41 -11.71
C TYR A 364 20.52 -0.02 -11.75
N LEU A 365 21.37 0.98 -12.01
CA LEU A 365 20.99 2.38 -12.19
C LEU A 365 21.16 2.72 -13.67
N HIS A 366 20.05 2.75 -14.41
CA HIS A 366 20.08 2.78 -15.87
C HIS A 366 20.59 4.12 -16.49
N PRO A 367 21.25 4.08 -17.66
CA PRO A 367 21.93 5.22 -18.34
C PRO A 367 21.14 6.39 -18.90
N ASP A 368 19.81 6.37 -18.92
CA ASP A 368 19.10 7.29 -19.81
C ASP A 368 18.96 8.73 -19.26
N ASN A 369 19.86 9.59 -19.76
CA ASN A 369 19.92 11.06 -19.81
C ASN A 369 20.14 11.85 -18.50
N ILE A 370 21.44 12.03 -18.20
CA ILE A 370 22.10 12.20 -16.90
C ILE A 370 22.40 13.67 -16.56
N ALA A 371 21.46 14.59 -16.79
CA ALA A 371 21.65 15.97 -16.30
C ALA A 371 20.86 16.30 -15.01
N ASN A 372 19.78 15.55 -14.73
CA ASN A 372 18.80 15.99 -13.72
C ASN A 372 18.43 14.95 -12.66
N ASN A 373 18.65 13.65 -12.90
CA ASN A 373 18.40 12.61 -11.90
C ASN A 373 19.61 12.51 -10.99
N ARG A 374 19.39 12.39 -9.68
CA ARG A 374 20.44 12.28 -8.67
C ARG A 374 20.08 11.15 -7.72
N GLY A 375 21.09 10.64 -7.03
CA GLY A 375 20.80 9.66 -6.00
C GLY A 375 21.97 9.37 -5.10
N THR A 376 21.67 8.63 -4.05
CA THR A 376 22.64 8.21 -3.06
C THR A 376 22.54 6.71 -2.85
N LEU A 377 23.67 6.05 -2.80
CA LEU A 377 23.78 4.68 -2.31
C LEU A 377 24.65 4.75 -1.08
N THR A 378 24.03 4.75 0.09
CA THR A 378 24.76 4.96 1.34
C THR A 378 24.45 3.90 2.37
N ASP A 379 25.47 3.50 3.11
CA ASP A 379 25.33 2.58 4.23
C ASP A 379 24.75 1.19 3.86
N ASN A 380 24.81 0.78 2.59
CA ASN A 380 24.34 -0.54 2.19
C ASN A 380 25.44 -1.59 2.43
N ALA A 381 25.04 -2.81 2.77
CA ALA A 381 25.96 -3.93 2.90
C ALA A 381 25.67 -4.98 1.82
N PHE A 382 26.65 -5.26 0.98
CA PHE A 382 26.62 -6.30 -0.04
C PHE A 382 27.68 -7.33 0.32
N THR A 383 27.25 -8.49 0.82
CA THR A 383 28.15 -9.56 1.27
C THR A 383 27.79 -10.89 0.61
N ASP A 384 28.82 -11.62 0.15
CA ASP A 384 28.69 -12.96 -0.45
C ASP A 384 27.71 -13.05 -1.64
N ASN A 385 27.44 -11.94 -2.33
CA ASN A 385 26.59 -11.94 -3.52
C ASN A 385 27.41 -12.34 -4.76
N VAL A 386 26.71 -12.85 -5.77
CA VAL A 386 27.27 -13.27 -7.05
C VAL A 386 26.59 -12.48 -8.17
N ALA A 387 27.33 -11.52 -8.74
CA ALA A 387 26.92 -10.74 -9.89
C ALA A 387 27.85 -11.01 -11.08
N SER A 388 27.24 -11.28 -12.23
CA SER A 388 27.98 -11.58 -13.47
C SER A 388 28.49 -10.33 -14.20
N GLN A 389 27.94 -9.14 -13.93
CA GLN A 389 28.44 -7.86 -14.48
C GLN A 389 29.05 -6.95 -13.41
N GLY A 390 28.45 -6.89 -12.23
CA GLY A 390 28.91 -6.08 -11.11
C GLY A 390 27.85 -5.97 -10.03
N ILE A 391 28.25 -5.83 -8.77
CA ILE A 391 27.29 -5.72 -7.65
C ILE A 391 26.42 -4.48 -7.82
N ILE A 392 27.05 -3.32 -8.01
CA ILE A 392 26.37 -2.08 -8.40
C ILE A 392 26.77 -1.79 -9.84
N ARG A 393 25.78 -1.54 -10.70
CA ARG A 393 26.02 -1.08 -12.06
C ARG A 393 25.36 0.26 -12.28
N THR A 394 26.13 1.23 -12.76
CA THR A 394 25.64 2.56 -13.12
C THR A 394 26.32 3.06 -14.38
N THR A 395 25.83 4.17 -14.87
CA THR A 395 26.29 4.86 -16.08
C THR A 395 26.14 6.37 -15.91
N SER A 396 25.96 6.83 -14.67
CA SER A 396 25.58 8.20 -14.34
C SER A 396 26.39 8.75 -13.16
N GLY A 397 27.11 9.84 -13.37
CA GLY A 397 27.91 10.55 -12.37
C GLY A 397 27.11 11.28 -11.31
N ASN A 398 25.79 11.34 -11.45
CA ASN A 398 24.91 12.00 -10.48
C ASN A 398 24.58 11.13 -9.25
N TYR A 399 25.19 9.94 -9.13
CA TYR A 399 25.05 9.08 -7.97
C TYR A 399 26.29 9.18 -7.08
N SER A 400 26.07 9.47 -5.80
CA SER A 400 27.12 9.42 -4.78
C SER A 400 27.01 8.12 -3.98
N MET A 401 28.13 7.43 -3.79
CA MET A 401 28.17 6.14 -3.10
C MET A 401 29.12 6.23 -1.91
N HIS A 402 28.62 6.15 -0.67
CA HIS A 402 29.45 6.35 0.53
C HIS A 402 29.09 5.36 1.64
N TYR A 403 30.08 4.96 2.44
CA TYR A 403 29.87 4.11 3.63
C TYR A 403 29.21 2.75 3.34
N ASN A 404 29.28 2.28 2.11
CA ASN A 404 28.82 0.95 1.74
C ASN A 404 29.90 -0.10 2.06
N ILE A 405 29.45 -1.30 2.41
CA ILE A 405 30.28 -2.50 2.56
C ILE A 405 30.10 -3.33 1.28
N LEU A 406 31.16 -3.48 0.50
CA LEU A 406 31.20 -4.23 -0.74
C LEU A 406 32.22 -5.36 -0.58
N GLU A 407 31.75 -6.58 -0.34
CA GLU A 407 32.61 -7.75 -0.16
C GLU A 407 31.96 -8.97 -0.83
N ASN A 408 32.20 -9.10 -2.13
CA ASN A 408 31.53 -10.10 -2.95
C ASN A 408 32.57 -10.86 -3.79
N PRO A 409 33.42 -11.70 -3.16
CA PRO A 409 34.61 -12.29 -3.78
C PRO A 409 34.30 -13.17 -5.01
N SER A 410 33.08 -13.67 -5.14
CA SER A 410 32.62 -14.46 -6.29
C SER A 410 32.05 -13.63 -7.44
N SER A 411 31.85 -12.32 -7.25
CA SER A 411 31.43 -11.38 -8.31
C SER A 411 32.65 -10.86 -9.08
N VAL A 412 32.47 -10.43 -10.33
CA VAL A 412 33.58 -9.89 -11.14
C VAL A 412 34.02 -8.52 -10.63
N TYR A 413 33.06 -7.59 -10.46
CA TYR A 413 33.29 -6.23 -9.99
C TYR A 413 32.34 -5.90 -8.83
N GLU A 414 32.79 -5.07 -7.90
CA GLU A 414 31.93 -4.45 -6.88
C GLU A 414 31.15 -3.28 -7.49
N LEU A 415 31.83 -2.45 -8.29
CA LEU A 415 31.23 -1.34 -9.01
C LEU A 415 31.57 -1.45 -10.50
N TYR A 416 30.54 -1.42 -11.33
CA TYR A 416 30.68 -1.35 -12.79
C TYR A 416 30.10 -0.04 -13.30
N VAL A 417 30.94 0.77 -13.94
CA VAL A 417 30.52 2.02 -14.57
C VAL A 417 30.60 1.90 -16.09
N ALA A 418 29.46 1.99 -16.77
CA ALA A 418 29.43 2.07 -18.24
C ALA A 418 29.33 3.52 -18.74
N TYR A 419 29.48 3.69 -20.05
CA TYR A 419 29.41 4.94 -20.84
C TYR A 419 28.72 6.15 -20.19
N ASP A 420 29.51 7.14 -19.76
CA ASP A 420 29.00 8.36 -19.10
C ASP A 420 29.77 9.66 -19.43
N GLY A 421 30.58 9.66 -20.49
CA GLY A 421 31.35 10.85 -20.90
C GLY A 421 32.39 11.30 -19.85
N ASP A 422 32.50 12.61 -19.60
CA ASP A 422 33.49 13.22 -18.67
C ASP A 422 32.98 13.32 -17.21
N ASN A 423 31.90 12.61 -16.87
CA ASN A 423 31.36 12.61 -15.52
C ASN A 423 32.27 11.86 -14.54
N ILE A 424 32.21 12.28 -13.27
CA ILE A 424 32.98 11.69 -12.17
C ILE A 424 31.99 11.11 -11.15
N ILE A 425 32.17 9.84 -10.80
CA ILE A 425 31.40 9.17 -9.74
C ILE A 425 32.19 9.26 -8.45
N ASN A 426 31.58 9.84 -7.42
CA ASN A 426 32.17 9.87 -6.08
C ASN A 426 31.74 8.61 -5.31
N ALA A 427 32.68 7.66 -5.16
CA ALA A 427 32.54 6.41 -4.43
C ALA A 427 33.50 6.32 -3.24
N THR A 428 33.79 7.45 -2.59
CA THR A 428 34.68 7.51 -1.43
C THR A 428 34.05 6.89 -0.18
N TYR A 429 34.87 6.62 0.82
CA TYR A 429 34.47 6.10 2.13
C TYR A 429 33.68 4.79 2.07
N ASN A 430 33.90 3.95 1.05
CA ASN A 430 33.38 2.59 0.98
C ASN A 430 34.42 1.57 1.46
N TRP A 431 33.96 0.43 1.95
CA TRP A 431 34.79 -0.76 2.18
C TRP A 431 34.70 -1.65 0.95
N TRP A 432 35.82 -1.90 0.28
CA TRP A 432 35.88 -2.65 -0.98
C TRP A 432 36.27 -4.13 -0.79
N GLY A 433 36.19 -4.67 0.42
CA GLY A 433 36.64 -6.03 0.75
C GLY A 433 38.08 -6.09 1.28
N SER A 434 38.87 -5.02 1.09
CA SER A 434 40.25 -4.90 1.55
C SER A 434 40.62 -3.45 1.83
N ALA A 435 41.62 -3.25 2.70
CA ALA A 435 42.26 -1.94 2.91
C ALA A 435 43.39 -1.67 1.90
N VAL A 436 43.67 -2.61 1.00
CA VAL A 436 44.71 -2.52 -0.04
C VAL A 436 44.12 -1.85 -1.28
N GLU A 437 44.69 -0.72 -1.67
CA GLU A 437 44.20 0.09 -2.81
C GLU A 437 44.17 -0.69 -4.13
N ALA A 438 45.24 -1.42 -4.45
CA ALA A 438 45.30 -2.24 -5.66
C ALA A 438 44.20 -3.31 -5.72
N TYR A 439 43.72 -3.79 -4.56
CA TYR A 439 42.57 -4.69 -4.55
C TYR A 439 41.27 -3.95 -4.89
N ALA A 440 41.06 -2.75 -4.37
CA ALA A 440 39.87 -1.97 -4.72
C ALA A 440 39.88 -1.59 -6.22
N ASP A 441 41.03 -1.22 -6.76
CA ASP A 441 41.25 -0.87 -8.17
C ASP A 441 40.82 -2.01 -9.10
N GLU A 442 41.31 -3.24 -8.88
CA GLU A 442 40.93 -4.43 -9.66
C GLU A 442 39.43 -4.80 -9.57
N ARG A 443 38.72 -4.23 -8.58
CA ARG A 443 37.31 -4.54 -8.27
C ARG A 443 36.34 -3.47 -8.74
N ILE A 444 36.84 -2.37 -9.30
CA ILE A 444 36.07 -1.25 -9.82
C ILE A 444 36.33 -1.20 -11.33
N PHE A 445 35.28 -1.31 -12.14
CA PHE A 445 35.39 -1.09 -13.58
C PHE A 445 35.10 0.36 -13.92
N ASP A 446 36.12 1.10 -14.38
CA ASP A 446 36.01 2.54 -14.64
C ASP A 446 36.78 3.01 -15.91
N LYS A 447 37.12 4.30 -15.96
CA LYS A 447 37.83 4.94 -17.08
C LYS A 447 39.21 4.34 -17.38
N GLU A 448 39.89 3.79 -16.39
CA GLU A 448 41.19 3.13 -16.58
C GLU A 448 41.03 1.79 -17.32
N ASP A 449 39.93 1.06 -17.09
CA ASP A 449 39.59 -0.17 -17.81
C ASP A 449 39.03 0.10 -19.21
N ALA A 450 38.23 1.16 -19.35
CA ALA A 450 37.61 1.54 -20.61
C ALA A 450 37.56 3.06 -20.79
N PHE A 451 38.23 3.56 -21.82
CA PHE A 451 38.36 5.00 -22.09
C PHE A 451 37.04 5.80 -22.20
N ASN A 452 35.92 5.12 -22.44
CA ASN A 452 34.59 5.70 -22.57
C ASN A 452 33.72 5.57 -21.30
N ALA A 453 34.22 4.91 -20.26
CA ALA A 453 33.59 4.86 -18.94
C ALA A 453 33.88 6.14 -18.13
N ALA A 454 33.09 6.38 -17.09
CA ALA A 454 33.30 7.49 -16.15
C ALA A 454 34.44 7.18 -15.17
N GLU A 455 35.10 8.23 -14.68
CA GLU A 455 36.12 8.14 -13.63
C GLU A 455 35.46 7.88 -12.27
N VAL A 456 36.01 6.96 -11.49
CA VAL A 456 35.52 6.67 -10.12
C VAL A 456 36.52 7.18 -9.09
N VAL A 457 36.10 8.15 -8.28
CA VAL A 457 36.87 8.59 -7.11
C VAL A 457 36.49 7.73 -5.92
N TYR A 458 37.32 6.74 -5.59
CA TYR A 458 37.09 5.80 -4.48
C TYR A 458 38.02 6.01 -3.27
N ILE A 459 38.97 6.94 -3.35
CA ILE A 459 39.89 7.32 -2.28
C ILE A 459 39.44 8.66 -1.65
N PRO A 460 39.36 8.76 -0.31
CA PRO A 460 39.74 7.75 0.68
C PRO A 460 38.76 6.57 0.72
N MET A 461 39.26 5.35 1.00
CA MET A 461 38.46 4.16 1.28
C MET A 461 38.51 3.79 2.76
N LEU A 462 37.57 2.96 3.23
CA LEU A 462 37.57 2.47 4.61
C LEU A 462 38.71 1.45 4.82
N SER A 463 39.36 1.49 5.99
CA SER A 463 40.39 0.51 6.36
C SER A 463 39.84 -0.76 7.04
N GLY A 464 38.52 -0.82 7.28
CA GLY A 464 37.82 -1.98 7.85
C GLY A 464 36.33 -1.71 8.01
N LYS A 465 35.58 -2.75 8.41
CA LYS A 465 34.12 -2.70 8.65
C LYS A 465 33.74 -2.25 10.07
N VAL A 466 34.68 -1.67 10.81
CA VAL A 466 34.43 -1.22 12.19
C VAL A 466 33.95 0.20 12.15
N PHE A 467 32.68 0.40 12.52
CA PHE A 467 32.07 1.72 12.58
C PHE A 467 32.04 2.27 13.99
N THR A 468 32.06 3.59 14.11
CA THR A 468 31.94 4.31 15.38
C THR A 468 30.55 4.91 15.51
N CYS A 469 29.98 4.85 16.71
CA CYS A 469 28.61 5.31 16.99
C CYS A 469 28.59 6.42 18.04
N PHE A 470 29.57 7.33 17.98
CA PHE A 470 29.75 8.38 18.98
C PHE A 470 28.53 9.30 19.10
N ALA A 471 27.89 9.67 17.98
CA ALA A 471 26.74 10.58 17.98
C ALA A 471 25.47 9.92 18.54
N VAL A 472 25.40 8.59 18.57
CA VAL A 472 24.30 7.80 19.15
C VAL A 472 24.69 7.11 20.45
N ASN A 473 25.61 7.72 21.19
CA ASN A 473 26.05 7.28 22.52
C ASN A 473 26.54 5.81 22.54
N ASN A 474 27.24 5.38 21.50
CA ASN A 474 27.71 4.00 21.32
C ASN A 474 26.59 2.97 21.56
N CYS A 475 25.40 3.24 21.01
CA CYS A 475 24.23 2.39 21.15
C CYS A 475 23.82 2.12 22.60
N SER A 476 24.15 3.05 23.50
CA SER A 476 23.94 2.96 24.94
C SER A 476 24.46 1.66 25.57
N ASN A 477 25.43 0.99 24.92
CA ASN A 477 25.88 -0.37 25.23
C ASN A 477 24.75 -1.45 25.22
N HIS A 478 23.64 -1.16 24.56
CA HIS A 478 22.48 -2.03 24.35
C HIS A 478 22.26 -2.33 22.87
N GLY A 479 23.31 -2.17 22.07
CA GLY A 479 23.30 -2.43 20.64
C GLY A 479 24.71 -2.49 20.08
N GLU A 480 24.79 -2.88 18.82
CA GLU A 480 26.02 -2.91 18.05
C GLU A 480 26.05 -1.75 17.05
N CYS A 481 27.23 -1.16 16.87
CA CYS A 481 27.45 -0.16 15.85
C CYS A 481 27.59 -0.86 14.50
N VAL A 482 26.49 -0.94 13.77
CA VAL A 482 26.45 -1.63 12.48
C VAL A 482 26.90 -0.73 11.33
N ARG A 483 26.81 0.60 11.53
CA ARG A 483 27.18 1.67 10.58
C ARG A 483 27.56 2.94 11.37
N PRO A 484 28.19 3.97 10.76
CA PRO A 484 28.51 5.21 11.46
C PRO A 484 27.25 5.80 12.10
N ASP A 485 27.31 5.99 13.42
CA ASP A 485 26.21 6.57 14.20
C ASP A 485 24.84 5.87 14.03
N ARG A 486 24.84 4.57 13.73
CA ARG A 486 23.62 3.78 13.66
C ARG A 486 23.74 2.46 14.38
N CYS A 487 22.76 2.23 15.24
CA CYS A 487 22.72 1.10 16.14
C CYS A 487 21.76 0.02 15.68
N ARG A 488 22.21 -1.24 15.79
CA ARG A 488 21.32 -2.39 15.87
C ARG A 488 21.15 -2.74 17.34
N CYS A 489 19.97 -2.51 17.88
CA CYS A 489 19.69 -2.79 19.28
C CYS A 489 19.63 -4.29 19.55
N VAL A 490 20.13 -4.69 20.71
CA VAL A 490 19.92 -6.05 21.24
C VAL A 490 18.44 -6.21 21.59
N ASP A 491 17.94 -7.44 21.51
CA ASP A 491 16.57 -7.78 21.86
C ASP A 491 16.12 -7.19 23.21
N GLY A 492 14.91 -6.64 23.22
CA GLY A 492 14.35 -5.93 24.37
C GLY A 492 14.78 -4.47 24.50
N TRP A 493 15.60 -3.96 23.57
CA TRP A 493 15.91 -2.54 23.43
C TRP A 493 15.45 -1.99 22.09
N GLN A 494 15.20 -0.69 22.03
CA GLN A 494 14.78 0.02 20.85
C GLN A 494 15.20 1.49 20.88
N GLY A 495 14.84 2.20 19.81
CA GLY A 495 15.19 3.60 19.61
C GLY A 495 16.55 3.76 18.90
N PRO A 496 16.84 4.95 18.36
CA PRO A 496 18.02 5.21 17.54
C PRO A 496 19.35 5.04 18.29
N THR A 497 19.32 5.13 19.62
CA THR A 497 20.49 4.98 20.51
C THR A 497 20.39 3.72 21.39
N CYS A 498 19.39 2.86 21.18
CA CYS A 498 19.10 1.69 22.00
C CYS A 498 18.91 1.97 23.50
N ASN A 499 18.46 3.18 23.86
CA ASN A 499 18.22 3.57 25.24
C ASN A 499 16.79 3.33 25.72
N GLN A 500 15.88 2.94 24.83
CA GLN A 500 14.48 2.67 25.16
C GLN A 500 14.26 1.18 25.34
N VAL A 501 13.46 0.83 26.33
CA VAL A 501 13.04 -0.55 26.57
C VAL A 501 11.98 -0.95 25.53
N SER A 502 12.03 -2.19 25.08
CA SER A 502 11.09 -2.82 24.15
C SER A 502 10.55 -4.12 24.75
N CYS A 503 9.28 -4.41 24.52
CA CYS A 503 8.61 -5.66 24.90
C CYS A 503 8.00 -6.38 23.70
N LYS A 504 8.47 -6.08 22.49
CA LYS A 504 7.93 -6.65 21.24
C LYS A 504 7.95 -8.18 21.22
N GLN A 505 8.98 -8.82 21.79
CA GLN A 505 9.07 -10.29 21.80
C GLN A 505 8.11 -10.96 22.79
N VAL A 506 7.59 -10.20 23.76
CA VAL A 506 6.55 -10.64 24.71
C VAL A 506 5.19 -10.00 24.36
N SER A 507 4.97 -9.80 23.04
CA SER A 507 3.73 -9.28 22.46
C SER A 507 3.26 -7.96 23.10
N ASP A 508 4.21 -7.08 23.44
CA ASP A 508 3.96 -5.81 24.12
C ASP A 508 3.04 -5.97 25.34
N CYS A 509 3.29 -7.02 26.12
CA CYS A 509 2.54 -7.39 27.32
C CYS A 509 1.04 -7.62 27.06
N TYR A 510 0.65 -7.96 25.82
CA TYR A 510 -0.74 -8.09 25.35
C TYR A 510 -1.63 -6.88 25.65
N GLY A 511 -1.02 -5.71 25.91
CA GLY A 511 -1.74 -4.53 26.43
C GLY A 511 -2.29 -4.67 27.85
N ASN A 512 -1.99 -5.77 28.54
CA ASN A 512 -2.45 -6.11 29.89
C ASN A 512 -1.37 -5.89 30.97
N GLY A 513 -0.25 -5.29 30.59
CA GLY A 513 0.86 -5.00 31.49
C GLY A 513 1.70 -3.83 31.00
N ASN A 514 2.62 -3.38 31.86
CA ASN A 514 3.61 -2.36 31.53
C ASN A 514 4.95 -3.02 31.18
N CYS A 515 5.62 -2.49 30.15
CA CYS A 515 6.99 -2.90 29.83
C CYS A 515 7.96 -2.21 30.81
N VAL A 516 8.49 -2.96 31.78
CA VAL A 516 9.34 -2.43 32.87
C VAL A 516 10.82 -2.75 32.69
N GLY A 517 11.14 -3.64 31.75
CA GLY A 517 12.52 -4.03 31.40
C GLY A 517 12.55 -4.71 30.03
N PRO A 518 13.75 -4.99 29.48
CA PRO A 518 13.90 -5.58 28.15
C PRO A 518 13.14 -6.90 28.04
N ASN A 519 12.02 -6.91 27.29
CA ASN A 519 11.07 -8.01 27.24
C ASN A 519 10.54 -8.48 28.62
N VAL A 520 10.41 -7.56 29.59
CA VAL A 520 9.88 -7.85 30.93
C VAL A 520 8.58 -7.07 31.15
N CYS A 521 7.50 -7.82 31.37
CA CYS A 521 6.18 -7.27 31.63
C CYS A 521 5.85 -7.25 33.13
N GLU A 522 5.29 -6.13 33.59
CA GLU A 522 4.60 -6.00 34.87
C GLU A 522 3.10 -6.03 34.62
N CYS A 523 2.44 -7.15 34.93
CA CYS A 523 1.02 -7.31 34.62
C CYS A 523 0.12 -6.44 35.50
N THR A 524 -0.87 -5.81 34.86
CA THR A 524 -1.92 -5.10 35.57
C THR A 524 -2.80 -6.07 36.35
N GLY A 525 -3.44 -5.59 37.42
CA GLY A 525 -4.25 -6.42 38.30
C GLY A 525 -5.33 -7.19 37.53
N GLY A 526 -5.35 -8.52 37.71
CA GLY A 526 -6.24 -9.41 36.95
C GLY A 526 -5.54 -10.15 35.81
N TRP A 527 -4.24 -9.91 35.58
CA TRP A 527 -3.42 -10.60 34.59
C TRP A 527 -2.12 -11.15 35.20
N THR A 528 -1.58 -12.22 34.63
CA THR A 528 -0.36 -12.91 35.05
C THR A 528 0.35 -13.54 33.85
N GLY A 529 1.50 -14.16 34.10
CA GLY A 529 2.35 -14.78 33.08
C GLY A 529 3.39 -13.82 32.53
N GLU A 530 4.37 -14.35 31.80
CA GLU A 530 5.51 -13.58 31.28
C GLU A 530 5.09 -12.50 30.26
N THR A 531 3.96 -12.72 29.58
CA THR A 531 3.41 -11.82 28.56
C THR A 531 2.14 -11.09 29.01
N CYS A 532 1.67 -11.31 30.24
CA CYS A 532 0.36 -10.83 30.73
C CYS A 532 -0.86 -11.31 29.93
N ALA A 533 -0.74 -12.45 29.25
CA ALA A 533 -1.84 -13.06 28.51
C ALA A 533 -2.86 -13.77 29.41
N ASP A 534 -2.45 -14.22 30.60
CA ASP A 534 -3.28 -15.08 31.43
C ASP A 534 -4.12 -14.26 32.42
N ALA A 535 -5.44 -14.34 32.32
CA ALA A 535 -6.33 -13.71 33.29
C ALA A 535 -6.31 -14.46 34.65
N THR A 536 -6.41 -13.72 35.75
CA THR A 536 -6.35 -14.26 37.13
C THR A 536 -7.34 -13.57 38.05
N CYS A 537 -7.95 -14.35 38.95
CA CYS A 537 -8.93 -13.85 39.92
C CYS A 537 -8.33 -13.43 41.27
N TYR A 538 -6.99 -13.42 41.45
CA TYR A 538 -6.37 -13.16 42.76
C TYR A 538 -6.66 -11.76 43.35
N ASN A 539 -7.12 -10.80 42.53
CA ASN A 539 -7.45 -9.43 42.97
C ASN A 539 -8.95 -9.08 42.86
N VAL A 540 -9.83 -10.08 42.63
CA VAL A 540 -11.28 -9.87 42.62
C VAL A 540 -11.83 -10.29 43.99
N ASN A 541 -11.92 -9.33 44.91
CA ASN A 541 -12.66 -9.48 46.17
C ASN A 541 -14.09 -8.97 46.02
#